data_AF-A0A6V8P1V3-F1
#
_entry.id   AF-A0A6V8P1V3-F1
#
_cell.length_a   1.000
_cell.length_b   1.000
_cell.length_c   1.000
_cell.angle_alpha   90.00
_cell.angle_beta   90.00
_cell.angle_gamma   90.00
#
_symmetry.space_group_name_H-M   'P 1'
#
loop_
_entity.id
_entity.type
_entity.pdbx_description
1 polymer ?
#
loop_
_entity_poly.entity_id
_entity_poly.type
_entity_poly.pdbx_seq_one_letter_code
_entity_poly.pdbx_strand_id
1 'polypeptide(L)'
;EAKPSPPPKVERAPEAKPSLEIDKSKIKIQVLNGNGVAGEAARIADVLKGSGFDIQAIADADYDAYPHTFIRHKPGQGDIANAVAKEIEEFYPALLYSNLSADADIDIVLILGRDKKGGLVSEPVVDKSKARIDVLNGNGIAGSAREIADLLKRNGFNISYIGDADRYDYAQTVIR
;
A
#
# COMPACT_ATOMS: atom_id res chain seq x y z
N GLU A 1 -35.40 49.12 -42.40
CA GLU A 1 -34.97 47.76 -42.06
C GLU A 1 -33.58 47.82 -41.44
N ALA A 2 -33.41 47.29 -40.22
CA ALA A 2 -32.10 47.20 -39.56
C ALA A 2 -31.48 45.83 -39.87
N LYS A 3 -30.26 45.81 -40.41
CA LYS A 3 -29.51 44.57 -40.68
C LYS A 3 -29.04 43.96 -39.36
N PRO A 4 -29.11 42.63 -39.18
CA PRO A 4 -28.66 41.98 -37.95
C PRO A 4 -27.13 41.96 -37.84
N SER A 5 -26.63 42.18 -36.62
CA SER A 5 -25.21 42.11 -36.26
C SER A 5 -24.68 40.67 -36.29
N PRO A 6 -23.39 40.44 -36.61
CA PRO A 6 -22.79 39.11 -36.59
C PRO A 6 -22.64 38.57 -35.15
N PRO A 7 -22.73 37.24 -34.95
CA PRO A 7 -22.60 36.63 -33.62
C PRO A 7 -21.16 36.71 -33.10
N PRO A 8 -20.97 36.68 -31.76
CA PRO A 8 -19.65 36.77 -31.14
C PRO A 8 -18.79 35.55 -31.50
N LYS A 9 -17.52 35.83 -31.85
CA LYS A 9 -16.50 34.83 -32.16
C LYS A 9 -16.16 34.07 -30.88
N VAL A 10 -16.50 32.78 -30.84
CA VAL A 10 -16.13 31.89 -29.73
C VAL A 10 -14.61 31.79 -29.71
N GLU A 11 -13.99 32.45 -28.72
CA GLU A 11 -12.57 32.36 -28.43
C GLU A 11 -12.30 30.97 -27.86
N ARG A 12 -11.61 30.14 -28.65
CA ARG A 12 -11.26 28.77 -28.28
C ARG A 12 -10.30 28.84 -27.09
N ALA A 13 -10.64 28.16 -26.00
CA ALA A 13 -9.77 27.96 -24.85
C ALA A 13 -8.41 27.36 -25.29
N PRO A 14 -7.31 27.66 -24.59
CA PRO A 14 -5.98 27.18 -24.98
C PRO A 14 -5.95 25.64 -25.04
N GLU A 15 -5.50 25.11 -26.16
CA GLU A 15 -5.34 23.68 -26.40
C GLU A 15 -4.38 23.08 -25.35
N ALA A 16 -4.80 22.00 -24.70
CA ALA A 16 -3.97 21.26 -23.76
C ALA A 16 -2.71 20.76 -24.49
N LYS A 17 -1.54 20.95 -23.88
CA LYS A 17 -0.26 20.44 -24.40
C LYS A 17 -0.38 18.93 -24.66
N PRO A 18 0.19 18.40 -25.75
CA PRO A 18 0.17 16.97 -26.01
C PRO A 18 0.83 16.25 -24.83
N SER A 19 0.06 15.42 -24.13
CA SER A 19 0.64 14.42 -23.24
C SER A 19 1.52 13.54 -24.10
N LEU A 20 2.82 13.50 -23.83
CA LEU A 20 3.71 12.51 -24.42
C LEU A 20 3.09 11.14 -24.18
N GLU A 21 2.57 10.53 -25.24
CA GLU A 21 2.02 9.19 -25.18
C GLU A 21 3.19 8.25 -24.93
N ILE A 22 3.34 7.83 -23.68
CA ILE A 22 4.39 6.90 -23.27
C ILE A 22 4.13 5.59 -24.01
N ASP A 23 5.05 5.21 -24.89
CA ASP A 23 5.00 3.93 -25.57
C ASP A 23 5.38 2.80 -24.61
N LYS A 24 4.39 2.31 -23.87
CA LYS A 24 4.53 1.27 -22.84
C LYS A 24 5.15 -0.02 -23.37
N SER A 25 4.99 -0.30 -24.67
CA SER A 25 5.48 -1.53 -25.31
C SER A 25 6.99 -1.59 -25.46
N LYS A 26 7.68 -0.44 -25.33
CA LYS A 26 9.15 -0.36 -25.41
C LYS A 26 9.83 -0.42 -24.05
N ILE A 27 9.06 -0.46 -22.97
CA ILE A 27 9.58 -0.45 -21.60
C ILE A 27 9.79 -1.88 -21.15
N LYS A 28 11.04 -2.22 -20.85
CA LYS A 28 11.42 -3.56 -20.39
C LYS A 28 11.15 -3.72 -18.90
N ILE A 29 10.13 -4.50 -18.54
CA ILE A 29 9.76 -4.72 -17.15
C ILE A 29 10.13 -6.15 -16.71
N GLN A 30 10.71 -6.26 -15.52
CA GLN A 30 10.90 -7.51 -14.80
C GLN A 30 9.97 -7.55 -13.59
N VAL A 31 9.26 -8.67 -13.39
CA VAL A 31 8.40 -8.90 -12.22
C VAL A 31 9.01 -9.99 -11.36
N LEU A 32 9.26 -9.69 -10.09
CA LEU A 32 9.91 -10.56 -9.12
C LEU A 32 8.96 -10.93 -7.98
N ASN A 33 8.90 -12.22 -7.66
CA ASN A 33 8.16 -12.73 -6.52
C ASN A 33 8.98 -12.60 -5.24
N GLY A 34 8.67 -11.59 -4.43
CA GLY A 34 9.32 -11.38 -3.13
C GLY A 34 8.42 -11.67 -1.93
N ASN A 35 7.23 -12.23 -2.14
CA ASN A 35 6.21 -12.37 -1.09
C ASN A 35 5.93 -13.81 -0.65
N GLY A 36 6.52 -14.79 -1.34
CA GLY A 36 6.40 -16.22 -1.03
C GLY A 36 5.10 -16.87 -1.53
N VAL A 37 4.29 -16.16 -2.33
CA VAL A 37 3.05 -16.70 -2.90
C VAL A 37 3.35 -17.28 -4.29
N ALA A 38 3.25 -18.59 -4.42
CA ALA A 38 3.51 -19.27 -5.69
C ALA A 38 2.60 -18.74 -6.82
N GLY A 39 3.20 -18.42 -7.97
CA GLY A 39 2.49 -17.94 -9.17
C GLY A 39 2.06 -16.48 -9.14
N GLU A 40 2.29 -15.74 -8.06
CA GLU A 40 1.79 -14.37 -7.90
C GLU A 40 2.48 -13.37 -8.83
N ALA A 41 3.80 -13.50 -9.06
CA ALA A 41 4.52 -12.68 -10.04
C ALA A 41 3.99 -12.89 -11.47
N ALA A 42 3.64 -14.12 -11.84
CA ALA A 42 3.04 -14.41 -13.14
C ALA A 42 1.66 -13.75 -13.28
N ARG A 43 0.82 -13.85 -12.24
CA ARG A 43 -0.50 -13.20 -12.22
C ARG A 43 -0.39 -11.68 -12.41
N ILE A 44 0.53 -11.02 -11.71
CA ILE A 44 0.73 -9.56 -11.85
C ILE A 44 1.34 -9.21 -13.21
N ALA A 45 2.24 -10.03 -13.74
CA ALA A 45 2.75 -9.85 -15.09
C ALA A 45 1.63 -9.89 -16.14
N ASP A 46 0.65 -10.79 -16.00
CA ASP A 46 -0.48 -10.87 -16.92
C ASP A 46 -1.41 -9.65 -16.85
N VAL A 47 -1.61 -9.07 -15.65
CA VAL A 47 -2.30 -7.78 -15.48
C VAL A 47 -1.57 -6.68 -16.25
N LEU A 48 -0.25 -6.54 -16.05
CA LEU A 48 0.55 -5.52 -16.72
C LEU A 48 0.57 -5.69 -18.24
N LYS A 49 0.67 -6.93 -18.74
CA LYS A 49 0.56 -7.24 -20.19
C LYS A 49 -0.80 -6.83 -20.75
N GLY A 50 -1.88 -7.12 -20.01
CA GLY A 50 -3.24 -6.71 -20.38
C GLY A 50 -3.40 -5.20 -20.56
N SER A 51 -2.56 -4.43 -19.86
CA SER A 51 -2.56 -2.96 -19.89
C SER A 51 -1.48 -2.35 -20.79
N GLY A 52 -0.87 -3.18 -21.65
CA GLY A 52 0.01 -2.80 -22.74
C GLY A 52 1.49 -2.69 -22.39
N PHE A 53 1.92 -3.17 -21.21
CA PHE A 53 3.33 -3.21 -20.85
C PHE A 53 4.02 -4.47 -21.38
N ASP A 54 5.31 -4.34 -21.70
CA ASP A 54 6.15 -5.46 -22.11
C ASP A 54 6.88 -6.08 -20.89
N ILE A 55 6.55 -7.33 -20.58
CA ILE A 55 7.17 -8.07 -19.48
C ILE A 55 8.25 -8.98 -20.03
N GLN A 56 9.49 -8.59 -19.81
CA GLN A 56 10.69 -9.28 -20.28
C GLN A 56 11.05 -10.50 -19.43
N ALA A 57 10.78 -10.44 -18.12
CA ALA A 57 11.15 -11.52 -17.22
C ALA A 57 10.19 -11.64 -16.02
N ILE A 58 9.94 -12.88 -15.61
CA ILE A 58 9.21 -13.25 -14.40
C ILE A 58 10.10 -14.23 -13.64
N ALA A 59 10.42 -13.93 -12.38
CA ALA A 59 11.29 -14.76 -11.56
C ALA A 59 10.97 -14.61 -10.07
N ASP A 60 11.66 -15.36 -9.23
CA ASP A 60 11.69 -15.10 -7.79
C ASP A 60 12.67 -13.97 -7.48
N ALA A 61 12.40 -13.20 -6.43
CA ALA A 61 13.35 -12.24 -5.90
C ALA A 61 14.49 -12.96 -5.15
N ASP A 62 15.50 -12.20 -4.75
CA ASP A 62 16.60 -12.65 -3.89
C ASP A 62 16.15 -13.02 -2.46
N TYR A 63 14.94 -12.61 -2.07
CA TYR A 63 14.30 -12.93 -0.80
C TYR A 63 12.78 -13.01 -0.96
N ASP A 64 12.12 -13.91 -0.22
CA ASP A 64 10.68 -14.21 -0.36
C ASP A 64 9.81 -13.63 0.77
N ALA A 65 10.39 -12.75 1.60
CA ALA A 65 9.70 -12.08 2.69
C ALA A 65 9.88 -10.56 2.66
N TYR A 66 9.89 -9.96 1.47
CA TYR A 66 9.82 -8.51 1.34
C TYR A 66 8.55 -7.98 2.02
N PRO A 67 8.67 -7.05 2.98
CA PRO A 67 7.51 -6.54 3.71
C PRO A 67 6.64 -5.64 2.84
N HIS A 68 7.23 -5.00 1.83
CA HIS A 68 6.56 -4.05 0.94
C HIS A 68 6.81 -4.38 -0.53
N THR A 69 5.89 -3.93 -1.38
CA THR A 69 6.06 -3.98 -2.83
C THR A 69 6.89 -2.81 -3.29
N PHE A 70 7.88 -3.07 -4.13
CA PHE A 70 8.84 -2.08 -4.61
C PHE A 70 8.80 -1.98 -6.12
N ILE A 71 8.84 -0.76 -6.64
CA ILE A 71 9.10 -0.48 -8.05
C ILE A 71 10.43 0.26 -8.14
N ARG A 72 11.45 -0.44 -8.63
CA ARG A 72 12.75 0.17 -8.94
C ARG A 72 12.77 0.54 -10.41
N HIS A 73 13.24 1.72 -10.73
CA HIS A 73 13.28 2.20 -12.11
C HIS A 73 14.58 2.94 -12.40
N LYS A 74 14.90 3.06 -13.70
CA LYS A 74 16.01 3.91 -14.15
C LYS A 74 15.72 5.40 -13.92
N PRO A 75 16.76 6.24 -13.83
CA PRO A 75 16.60 7.69 -13.88
C PRO A 75 15.76 8.12 -15.09
N GLY A 76 14.82 9.06 -14.88
CA GLY A 76 13.94 9.57 -15.95
C GLY A 76 12.70 8.72 -16.25
N GLN A 77 12.55 7.54 -15.66
CA GLN A 77 11.39 6.66 -15.88
C GLN A 77 10.32 6.70 -14.78
N GLY A 78 10.33 7.75 -13.95
CA GLY A 78 9.40 7.89 -12.83
C GLY A 78 7.92 7.89 -13.26
N ASP A 79 7.59 8.52 -14.39
CA ASP A 79 6.20 8.54 -14.89
C ASP A 79 5.71 7.14 -15.29
N ILE A 80 6.60 6.33 -15.85
CA ILE A 80 6.31 4.95 -16.23
C ILE A 80 6.19 4.09 -14.96
N ALA A 81 7.09 4.26 -14.00
CA ALA A 81 7.00 3.59 -12.70
C ALA A 81 5.68 3.91 -11.97
N ASN A 82 5.22 5.17 -12.03
CA ASN A 82 3.92 5.56 -11.51
C ASN A 82 2.76 4.91 -12.28
N ALA A 83 2.87 4.81 -13.61
CA ALA A 83 1.87 4.11 -14.41
C ALA A 83 1.78 2.62 -14.05
N VAL A 84 2.91 1.95 -13.83
CA VAL A 84 2.97 0.56 -13.33
C VAL A 84 2.36 0.46 -11.93
N ALA A 85 2.70 1.40 -11.03
CA ALA A 85 2.15 1.43 -9.68
C ALA A 85 0.62 1.55 -9.68
N LYS A 86 0.09 2.44 -10.51
CA LYS A 86 -1.34 2.65 -10.68
C LYS A 86 -2.04 1.39 -11.21
N GLU A 87 -1.43 0.70 -12.16
CA GLU A 87 -2.01 -0.51 -12.75
C GLU A 87 -2.20 -1.64 -11.74
N ILE A 88 -1.29 -1.74 -10.76
CA ILE A 88 -1.35 -2.78 -9.72
C ILE A 88 -1.97 -2.29 -8.42
N GLU A 89 -2.43 -1.04 -8.34
CA GLU A 89 -2.74 -0.37 -7.07
C GLU A 89 -3.88 -1.04 -6.31
N GLU A 90 -4.80 -1.72 -7.00
CA GLU A 90 -5.87 -2.50 -6.39
C GLU A 90 -5.34 -3.73 -5.63
N PHE A 91 -4.18 -4.26 -6.03
CA PHE A 91 -3.56 -5.45 -5.45
C PHE A 91 -2.41 -5.13 -4.51
N TYR A 92 -1.60 -4.10 -4.82
CA TYR A 92 -0.38 -3.79 -4.08
C TYR A 92 -0.18 -2.29 -3.96
N PRO A 93 0.06 -1.75 -2.74
CA PRO A 93 0.67 -0.44 -2.60
C PRO A 93 2.15 -0.56 -2.98
N ALA A 94 2.65 0.26 -3.90
CA ALA A 94 4.04 0.18 -4.34
C ALA A 94 4.86 1.41 -3.90
N LEU A 95 6.06 1.16 -3.38
CA LEU A 95 7.05 2.19 -3.10
C LEU A 95 8.02 2.32 -4.27
N LEU A 96 8.20 3.55 -4.78
CA LEU A 96 9.02 3.82 -5.96
C LEU A 96 10.45 4.24 -5.56
N TYR A 97 11.44 3.68 -6.26
CA TYR A 97 12.85 4.00 -6.08
C TYR A 97 13.56 4.18 -7.43
N SER A 98 14.20 5.34 -7.62
CA SER A 98 15.05 5.61 -8.79
C SER A 98 16.49 5.13 -8.57
N ASN A 99 16.69 3.83 -8.42
CA ASN A 99 17.99 3.25 -8.03
C ASN A 99 18.51 2.15 -8.96
N LEU A 100 17.94 1.98 -10.16
CA LEU A 100 18.56 1.16 -11.19
C LEU A 100 19.69 1.95 -11.88
N SER A 101 20.72 1.23 -12.34
CA SER A 101 21.75 1.82 -13.22
C SER A 101 21.11 2.27 -14.53
N ALA A 102 21.55 3.41 -15.08
CA ALA A 102 21.13 3.86 -16.40
C ALA A 102 21.45 2.83 -17.51
N ASP A 103 22.53 2.06 -17.32
CA ASP A 103 23.00 1.03 -18.24
C ASP A 103 22.38 -0.35 -18.02
N ALA A 104 21.41 -0.49 -17.10
CA ALA A 104 20.74 -1.76 -16.86
C ALA A 104 19.95 -2.23 -18.10
N ASP A 105 19.87 -3.54 -18.35
CA ASP A 105 19.07 -4.06 -19.46
C ASP A 105 17.56 -3.94 -19.24
N ILE A 106 17.15 -3.83 -17.97
CA ILE A 106 15.77 -3.68 -17.51
C ILE A 106 15.52 -2.24 -17.10
N ASP A 107 14.38 -1.72 -17.52
CA ASP A 107 13.92 -0.35 -17.27
C ASP A 107 13.22 -0.24 -15.91
N ILE A 108 12.37 -1.22 -15.59
CA ILE A 108 11.62 -1.29 -14.35
C ILE A 108 11.71 -2.70 -13.75
N VAL A 109 12.02 -2.78 -12.46
CA VAL A 109 11.92 -4.01 -11.67
C VAL A 109 10.81 -3.84 -10.62
N LEU A 110 9.74 -4.63 -10.77
CA LEU A 110 8.65 -4.72 -9.79
C LEU A 110 8.90 -5.92 -8.88
N ILE A 111 9.05 -5.69 -7.58
CA ILE A 111 9.24 -6.73 -6.56
C ILE A 111 7.99 -6.78 -5.68
N LEU A 112 7.26 -7.89 -5.73
CA LEU A 112 6.03 -8.05 -4.95
C LEU A 112 6.35 -8.35 -3.49
N GLY A 113 5.76 -7.59 -2.58
CA GLY A 113 5.88 -7.77 -1.13
C GLY A 113 4.68 -8.45 -0.49
N ARG A 114 4.75 -8.66 0.82
CA ARG A 114 3.66 -9.26 1.63
C ARG A 114 2.50 -8.32 1.91
N ASP A 115 2.54 -7.10 1.39
CA ASP A 115 1.55 -6.04 1.53
C ASP A 115 0.39 -6.12 0.51
N LYS A 116 0.12 -7.33 -0.02
CA LYS A 116 -0.99 -7.58 -0.94
C LYS A 116 -2.33 -7.14 -0.33
N LYS A 117 -3.00 -6.17 -0.95
CA LYS A 117 -4.38 -5.78 -0.61
C LYS A 117 -5.34 -6.94 -0.84
N GLY A 118 -6.22 -7.18 0.13
CA GLY A 118 -7.23 -8.24 0.05
C GLY A 118 -6.68 -9.67 0.00
N GLY A 119 -5.35 -9.85 -0.06
CA GLY A 119 -4.74 -11.07 0.41
C GLY A 119 -5.08 -11.25 1.88
N LEU A 120 -5.02 -12.47 2.38
CA LEU A 120 -4.86 -12.70 3.80
C LEU A 120 -3.48 -12.13 4.19
N VAL A 121 -3.36 -10.80 4.21
CA VAL A 121 -2.43 -10.14 5.09
C VAL A 121 -2.90 -10.60 6.45
N SER A 122 -2.21 -11.62 6.93
CA SER A 122 -1.78 -11.52 8.30
C SER A 122 -1.05 -10.17 8.38
N GLU A 123 -1.78 -9.06 8.61
CA GLU A 123 -1.32 -8.15 9.67
C GLU A 123 -0.73 -9.07 10.72
N PRO A 124 0.51 -8.86 11.22
CA PRO A 124 1.08 -9.78 12.21
C PRO A 124 -0.05 -10.13 13.14
N VAL A 125 -0.53 -11.39 13.06
CA VAL A 125 -1.73 -11.78 13.79
C VAL A 125 -1.18 -11.78 15.19
N VAL A 126 -1.28 -10.62 15.84
CA VAL A 126 -1.03 -10.48 17.24
C VAL A 126 -2.10 -11.38 17.75
N ASP A 127 -1.68 -12.58 18.11
CA ASP A 127 -2.52 -13.49 18.83
C ASP A 127 -2.79 -12.78 20.15
N LYS A 128 -3.87 -11.99 20.16
CA LYS A 128 -4.23 -11.09 21.25
C LYS A 128 -4.41 -11.89 22.54
N SER A 129 -4.66 -13.20 22.43
CA SER A 129 -4.73 -14.14 23.54
C SER A 129 -3.36 -14.41 24.21
N LYS A 130 -2.25 -14.22 23.49
CA LYS A 130 -0.88 -14.30 24.04
C LYS A 130 -0.47 -13.07 24.83
N ALA A 131 -1.10 -11.91 24.58
CA ALA A 131 -0.88 -10.73 25.40
C ALA A 131 -1.59 -10.92 26.75
N ARG A 132 -0.82 -10.86 27.84
CA ARG A 132 -1.36 -10.83 29.21
C ARG A 132 -1.54 -9.38 29.62
N ILE A 133 -2.78 -8.97 29.84
CA ILE A 133 -3.12 -7.58 30.17
C ILE A 133 -3.70 -7.52 31.58
N ASP A 134 -3.11 -6.66 32.41
CA ASP A 134 -3.66 -6.27 33.71
C ASP A 134 -4.41 -4.94 33.54
N VAL A 135 -5.68 -4.89 33.97
CA VAL A 135 -6.51 -3.69 33.91
C VAL A 135 -6.68 -3.13 35.31
N LEU A 136 -6.09 -1.97 35.57
CA LEU A 136 -6.07 -1.35 36.88
C LEU A 136 -6.92 -0.08 36.88
N ASN A 137 -7.76 0.06 37.91
CA ASN A 137 -8.59 1.23 38.11
C ASN A 137 -7.80 2.34 38.79
N GLY A 138 -7.49 3.39 38.03
CA GLY A 138 -6.79 4.56 38.54
C GLY A 138 -7.60 5.85 38.54
N ASN A 139 -8.89 5.83 38.17
CA ASN A 139 -9.71 7.04 38.04
C ASN A 139 -10.70 7.27 39.20
N GLY A 140 -10.73 6.35 40.18
CA GLY A 140 -11.62 6.43 41.34
C GLY A 140 -13.10 6.11 41.05
N ILE A 141 -13.46 5.72 39.83
CA ILE A 141 -14.82 5.34 39.46
C ILE A 141 -14.98 3.83 39.63
N ALA A 142 -15.91 3.41 40.48
CA ALA A 142 -16.18 2.01 40.71
C ALA A 142 -16.61 1.30 39.41
N GLY A 143 -15.96 0.18 39.10
CA GLY A 143 -16.29 -0.67 37.95
C GLY A 143 -15.59 -0.34 36.64
N SER A 144 -14.87 0.79 36.52
CA SER A 144 -14.21 1.17 35.25
C SER A 144 -13.21 0.13 34.74
N ALA A 145 -12.39 -0.46 35.61
CA ALA A 145 -11.46 -1.52 35.19
C ALA A 145 -12.18 -2.77 34.67
N ARG A 146 -13.34 -3.10 35.24
CA ARG A 146 -14.14 -4.26 34.81
C ARG A 146 -14.77 -4.04 33.45
N GLU A 147 -15.32 -2.85 33.20
CA GLU A 147 -15.89 -2.47 31.90
C GLU A 147 -14.85 -2.54 30.78
N ILE A 148 -13.65 -2.00 31.01
CA ILE A 148 -12.55 -2.06 30.04
C ILE A 148 -12.05 -3.50 29.86
N ALA A 149 -11.92 -4.27 30.92
CA ALA A 149 -11.53 -5.68 30.81
C ALA A 149 -12.52 -6.48 29.95
N ASP A 150 -13.83 -6.25 30.10
CA ASP A 150 -14.84 -6.94 29.30
C ASP A 150 -14.82 -6.45 27.83
N LEU A 151 -14.51 -5.18 27.57
CA LEU A 151 -14.26 -4.67 26.21
C LEU A 151 -13.03 -5.34 25.58
N LEU A 152 -11.92 -5.45 26.30
CA LEU A 152 -10.69 -6.06 25.81
C LEU A 152 -10.85 -7.56 25.55
N LYS A 153 -11.55 -8.29 26.44
CA LYS A 153 -11.90 -9.70 26.21
C LYS A 153 -12.73 -9.89 24.94
N ARG A 154 -13.76 -9.05 24.73
CA ARG A 154 -14.58 -9.07 23.50
C ARG A 154 -13.75 -8.81 22.23
N ASN A 155 -12.63 -8.09 22.36
CA ASN A 155 -11.69 -7.83 21.28
C ASN A 155 -10.57 -8.89 21.13
N GLY A 156 -10.66 -10.00 21.86
CA GLY A 156 -9.76 -11.15 21.74
C GLY A 156 -8.54 -11.12 22.66
N PHE A 157 -8.43 -10.16 23.59
CA PHE A 157 -7.32 -10.10 24.53
C PHE A 157 -7.52 -11.04 25.73
N ASN A 158 -6.40 -11.53 26.28
CA ASN A 158 -6.39 -12.28 27.52
C ASN A 158 -6.11 -11.36 28.73
N ILE A 159 -7.10 -11.20 29.61
CA ILE A 159 -6.97 -10.38 30.82
C ILE A 159 -6.43 -11.24 31.95
N SER A 160 -5.24 -10.91 32.43
CA SER A 160 -4.58 -11.63 33.53
C SER A 160 -5.01 -11.15 34.91
N TYR A 161 -5.33 -9.87 35.06
CA TYR A 161 -5.75 -9.31 36.34
C TYR A 161 -6.67 -8.10 36.15
N ILE A 162 -7.58 -7.91 37.10
CA ILE A 162 -8.43 -6.73 37.21
C ILE A 162 -8.34 -6.28 38.66
N GLY A 163 -7.97 -5.02 38.89
CA GLY A 163 -7.83 -4.49 40.24
C GLY A 163 -7.72 -2.98 40.25
N ASP A 164 -7.14 -2.44 41.31
CA ASP A 164 -6.91 -1.01 41.47
C ASP A 164 -5.46 -0.65 41.15
N ALA A 165 -5.25 0.57 40.64
CA ALA A 165 -3.93 1.12 40.49
C ALA A 165 -3.36 1.56 41.86
N ASP A 166 -2.10 1.97 41.89
CA ASP A 166 -1.45 2.50 43.10
C ASP A 166 -2.08 3.81 43.59
N ARG A 167 -2.78 4.54 42.71
CA ARG A 167 -3.50 5.77 43.00
C ARG A 167 -4.78 5.89 42.16
N TYR A 168 -5.70 6.73 42.60
CA TYR A 168 -7.05 6.89 42.02
C TYR A 168 -7.28 8.22 41.30
N ASP A 169 -6.23 9.01 41.10
CA ASP A 169 -6.27 10.35 40.52
C ASP A 169 -5.59 10.43 39.14
N TYR A 170 -5.49 9.30 38.43
CA TYR A 170 -4.98 9.29 37.06
C TYR A 170 -5.90 10.09 36.15
N ALA A 171 -5.42 11.23 35.66
CA ALA A 171 -6.14 12.07 34.71
C ALA A 171 -6.22 11.45 33.30
N GLN A 172 -5.37 10.47 32.99
CA GLN A 172 -5.26 9.83 31.68
C GLN A 172 -4.95 8.33 31.82
N THR A 173 -5.36 7.55 30.82
CA THR A 173 -4.96 6.15 30.68
C THR A 173 -3.45 6.04 30.48
N VAL A 174 -2.82 5.12 31.20
CA VAL A 174 -1.39 4.80 31.08
C VAL A 174 -1.22 3.36 30.61
N ILE A 175 -0.37 3.14 29.62
CA ILE A 175 0.04 1.82 29.13
C ILE A 175 1.52 1.67 29.46
N ARG A 176 1.90 0.61 30.18
CA ARG A 176 3.25 0.33 30.62
C ARG A 176 3.55 -1.16 30.61
#